data_AF-A0A950AKR7-F1
#
_entry.id   AF-A0A950AKR7-F1
#
_cell.length_a   1.000
_cell.length_b   1.000
_cell.length_c   1.000
_cell.angle_alpha   90.00
_cell.angle_beta   90.00
_cell.angle_gamma   90.00
#
_symmetry.space_group_name_H-M   'P 1'
#
loop_
_entity.id
_entity.type
_entity.pdbx_description
1 polymer ?
#
loop_
_entity_poly.entity_id
_entity_poly.type
_entity_poly.pdbx_seq_one_letter_code
_entity_poly.pdbx_strand_id
1 'polypeptide(L)'
;MKKEDRLVRRAALVPLDVIRVETALSRYPFHRLAKQGRIAIELRETTKEGETTLWWEVSHNSRYGQPGPLAYKLDTLIVNRRIEAVGRPIPRLIRLGSLKDICRELGLAESGANTAVVKRALLQNASAFITAKIRYKSA
;
A
#
# COMPACT_ATOMS: atom_id res chain seq x y z
N MET A 1 39.86 39.74 -15.44
CA MET A 1 40.21 38.67 -14.48
C MET A 1 38.89 37.98 -14.12
N LYS A 2 38.42 36.98 -14.87
CA LYS A 2 38.85 35.57 -15.08
C LYS A 2 38.07 34.59 -14.19
N LYS A 3 37.65 33.49 -14.83
CA LYS A 3 37.17 32.18 -14.31
C LYS A 3 35.64 32.10 -14.09
N GLU A 4 34.82 31.56 -15.00
CA GLU A 4 35.06 30.32 -15.75
C GLU A 4 35.71 29.25 -14.86
N ASP A 5 35.09 28.90 -13.73
CA ASP A 5 35.40 27.65 -13.02
C ASP A 5 34.41 27.28 -11.89
N ARG A 6 33.10 27.26 -12.18
CA ARG A 6 32.17 26.52 -11.30
C ARG A 6 31.05 25.78 -12.03
N LEU A 7 31.34 25.40 -13.28
CA LEU A 7 30.70 24.25 -13.91
C LEU A 7 31.33 22.97 -13.37
N VAL A 8 31.04 22.58 -12.12
CA VAL A 8 31.20 21.18 -11.73
C VAL A 8 30.05 20.77 -10.80
N ARG A 9 29.08 20.10 -11.41
CA ARG A 9 28.22 19.06 -10.83
C ARG A 9 27.23 19.49 -9.76
N ARG A 10 26.01 19.76 -10.19
CA ARG A 10 24.91 18.88 -9.81
C ARG A 10 24.09 18.58 -11.05
N ALA A 11 24.30 17.38 -11.57
CA ALA A 11 23.49 16.79 -12.62
C ALA A 11 22.00 17.02 -12.29
N ALA A 12 21.24 17.33 -13.33
CA ALA A 12 19.80 17.51 -13.31
C ALA A 12 19.14 16.51 -12.34
N LEU A 13 18.61 17.02 -11.24
CA LEU A 13 17.63 16.28 -10.45
C LEU A 13 16.32 16.37 -11.23
N VAL A 14 16.20 15.58 -12.30
CA VAL A 14 14.88 15.16 -12.77
C VAL A 14 14.20 14.63 -11.51
N PRO A 15 13.04 15.18 -11.10
CA PRO A 15 12.29 14.56 -10.02
C PRO A 15 12.03 13.15 -10.53
N LEU A 16 12.63 12.14 -9.87
CA LEU A 16 12.28 10.77 -10.14
C LEU A 16 10.75 10.74 -10.06
N ASP A 17 10.11 10.38 -11.17
CA ASP A 17 8.73 9.93 -11.17
C ASP A 17 8.71 8.59 -10.44
N VAL A 18 9.03 8.66 -9.14
CA VAL A 18 8.88 7.55 -8.22
C VAL A 18 7.40 7.38 -8.19
N ILE A 19 6.91 6.36 -8.90
CA ILE A 19 5.60 5.79 -8.66
C ILE A 19 5.54 5.60 -7.15
N ARG A 20 4.88 6.54 -6.47
CA ARG A 20 4.63 6.41 -5.04
C ARG A 20 3.74 5.19 -4.97
N VAL A 21 4.25 4.08 -4.44
CA VAL A 21 3.44 2.87 -4.24
C VAL A 21 2.19 3.25 -3.42
N GLU A 22 2.34 4.27 -2.56
CA GLU A 22 1.28 4.99 -1.85
C GLU A 22 0.15 5.52 -2.78
N THR A 23 0.48 6.13 -3.94
CA THR A 23 -0.53 6.59 -4.91
C THR A 23 -1.04 5.48 -5.82
N ALA A 24 -0.29 4.40 -6.03
CA ALA A 24 -0.78 3.24 -6.79
C ALA A 24 -1.94 2.54 -6.07
N LEU A 25 -1.84 2.32 -4.76
CA LEU A 25 -2.93 1.76 -3.93
C LEU A 25 -4.09 2.75 -3.71
N SER A 26 -3.85 4.05 -3.92
CA SER A 26 -4.92 5.06 -3.93
C SER A 26 -5.73 5.04 -5.23
N ARG A 27 -5.10 4.65 -6.36
CA ARG A 27 -5.75 4.51 -7.67
C ARG A 27 -6.42 3.16 -7.86
N TYR A 28 -5.85 2.10 -7.28
CA TYR A 28 -6.37 0.75 -7.43
C TYR A 28 -6.73 0.13 -6.07
N PRO A 29 -7.97 -0.35 -5.90
CA PRO A 29 -8.45 -0.85 -4.63
C PRO A 29 -7.70 -2.10 -4.18
N PHE A 30 -7.32 -2.15 -2.90
CA PHE A 30 -6.75 -3.33 -2.25
C PHE A 30 -7.66 -3.92 -1.17
N HIS A 31 -8.52 -3.10 -0.59
CA HIS A 31 -9.37 -3.44 0.55
C HIS A 31 -10.84 -3.51 0.18
N ARG A 32 -11.55 -4.47 0.78
CA ARG A 32 -13.01 -4.49 0.81
C ARG A 32 -13.50 -3.52 1.88
N LEU A 33 -14.16 -2.43 1.47
CA LEU A 33 -14.75 -1.45 2.40
C LEU A 33 -16.13 -1.89 2.92
N ALA A 34 -16.79 -2.84 2.26
CA ALA A 34 -18.03 -3.42 2.75
C ALA A 34 -17.79 -4.26 4.04
N LYS A 35 -18.72 -4.15 5.00
CA LYS A 35 -18.64 -4.90 6.27
C LYS A 35 -18.83 -6.41 6.08
N GLN A 36 -19.64 -6.82 5.09
CA GLN A 36 -20.00 -8.20 4.83
C GLN A 36 -19.90 -8.53 3.32
N GLY A 37 -19.91 -9.82 2.99
CA GLY A 37 -19.87 -10.32 1.62
C GLY A 37 -18.45 -10.57 1.08
N ARG A 38 -18.36 -11.34 0.00
CA ARG A 38 -17.11 -11.53 -0.75
C ARG A 38 -17.17 -10.62 -1.98
N ILE A 39 -16.22 -9.71 -2.10
CA ILE A 39 -16.13 -8.83 -3.28
C ILE A 39 -14.89 -9.25 -4.04
N ALA A 40 -15.05 -9.59 -5.32
CA ALA A 40 -13.91 -9.72 -6.22
C ALA A 40 -13.40 -8.30 -6.49
N ILE A 41 -12.17 -8.02 -6.07
CA ILE A 41 -11.52 -6.74 -6.37
C ILE A 41 -10.77 -6.94 -7.67
N GLU A 42 -11.44 -6.64 -8.77
CA GLU A 42 -10.91 -6.80 -10.12
C GLU A 42 -11.28 -5.60 -10.99
N LEU A 43 -10.29 -5.03 -11.68
CA LEU A 43 -10.46 -3.99 -12.68
C LEU A 43 -9.83 -4.48 -13.97
N ARG A 44 -10.60 -4.42 -15.07
CA ARG A 44 -10.12 -4.71 -16.43
C ARG A 44 -10.55 -3.59 -17.36
N GLU A 45 -9.60 -3.05 -18.10
CA GLU A 45 -9.85 -2.12 -19.20
C GLU A 45 -9.25 -2.66 -20.48
N THR A 46 -10.00 -2.50 -21.58
CA THR A 46 -9.61 -2.95 -22.92
C THR A 46 -9.76 -1.82 -23.92
N THR A 47 -8.89 -1.75 -24.92
CA THR A 47 -9.06 -0.83 -26.06
C THR A 47 -10.24 -1.23 -26.93
N LYS A 48 -10.62 -0.36 -27.86
CA LYS A 48 -11.62 -0.68 -28.90
C LYS A 48 -11.19 -1.85 -29.78
N GLU A 49 -9.87 -2.08 -29.93
CA GLU A 49 -9.33 -3.24 -30.64
C GLU A 49 -9.25 -4.51 -29.76
N GLY A 50 -9.71 -4.48 -28.51
CA GLY A 50 -9.76 -5.64 -27.61
C GLY A 50 -8.49 -5.90 -26.80
N GLU A 51 -7.50 -5.00 -26.86
CA GLU A 51 -6.25 -5.16 -26.13
C GLU A 51 -6.39 -4.72 -24.65
N THR A 52 -5.97 -5.55 -23.69
CA THR A 52 -6.00 -5.21 -22.26
C THR A 52 -4.98 -4.12 -21.92
N THR A 53 -5.47 -2.93 -21.55
CA THR A 53 -4.65 -1.79 -21.11
C THR A 53 -4.41 -1.78 -19.61
N LEU A 54 -5.39 -2.25 -18.84
CA LEU A 54 -5.32 -2.40 -17.40
C LEU A 54 -5.90 -3.75 -16.99
N TRP A 55 -5.15 -4.48 -16.17
CA TRP A 55 -5.67 -5.56 -15.36
C TRP A 55 -5.12 -5.42 -13.95
N TRP A 56 -6.03 -5.32 -12.99
CA TRP A 56 -5.74 -5.31 -11.57
C TRP A 56 -6.62 -6.33 -10.90
N GLU A 57 -6.04 -7.26 -10.16
CA GLU A 57 -6.77 -8.27 -9.40
C GLU A 57 -6.14 -8.43 -8.02
N VAL A 58 -6.99 -8.51 -6.99
CA VAL A 58 -6.56 -8.83 -5.64
C VAL A 58 -7.09 -10.19 -5.25
N SER A 59 -6.17 -11.15 -5.13
CA SER A 59 -6.45 -12.45 -4.55
C SER A 59 -6.10 -12.44 -3.06
N HIS A 60 -6.76 -13.30 -2.28
CA HIS A 60 -6.57 -13.37 -0.84
C HIS A 60 -6.36 -14.80 -0.38
N ASN A 61 -5.58 -14.96 0.69
CA ASN A 61 -5.47 -16.24 1.35
C ASN A 61 -6.83 -16.65 1.97
N SER A 62 -7.31 -17.85 1.66
CA SER A 62 -8.59 -18.37 2.16
C SER A 62 -8.61 -18.56 3.69
N ARG A 63 -7.46 -18.84 4.31
CA ARG A 63 -7.32 -19.01 5.76
C ARG A 63 -7.60 -17.72 6.54
N TYR A 64 -7.16 -16.57 6.01
CA TYR A 64 -7.27 -15.28 6.71
C TYR A 64 -8.44 -14.43 6.20
N GLY A 65 -8.80 -14.62 4.93
CA GLY A 65 -9.89 -13.91 4.26
C GLY A 65 -9.41 -12.65 3.52
N GLN A 66 -10.35 -11.94 2.92
CA GLN A 66 -10.10 -10.68 2.20
C GLN A 66 -9.69 -9.56 3.17
N PRO A 67 -8.74 -8.68 2.79
CA PRO A 67 -8.47 -7.43 3.49
C PRO A 67 -9.76 -6.60 3.63
N GLY A 68 -10.27 -6.47 4.85
CA GLY A 68 -11.52 -5.77 5.15
C GLY A 68 -11.30 -4.34 5.68
N PRO A 69 -12.35 -3.72 6.27
CA PRO A 69 -12.28 -2.34 6.76
C PRO A 69 -11.23 -2.12 7.86
N LEU A 70 -11.04 -3.08 8.76
CA LEU A 70 -9.99 -2.97 9.79
C LEU A 70 -8.59 -3.06 9.18
N ALA A 71 -8.42 -3.91 8.17
CA ALA A 71 -7.16 -4.08 7.47
C ALA A 71 -6.78 -2.78 6.72
N TYR A 72 -7.77 -2.13 6.11
CA TYR A 72 -7.61 -0.78 5.54
C TYR A 72 -7.19 0.26 6.58
N LYS A 73 -7.85 0.26 7.75
CA LYS A 73 -7.53 1.18 8.85
C LYS A 73 -6.12 0.95 9.36
N LEU A 74 -5.67 -0.30 9.46
CA LEU A 74 -4.32 -0.67 9.88
C LEU A 74 -3.25 -0.15 8.91
N ASP A 75 -3.42 -0.42 7.62
CA ASP A 75 -2.45 0.05 6.61
C ASP A 75 -2.37 1.58 6.61
N THR A 76 -3.53 2.24 6.65
CA THR A 76 -3.61 3.70 6.55
C THR A 76 -3.09 4.40 7.80
N LEU A 77 -3.52 3.97 9.00
CA LEU A 77 -3.24 4.71 10.23
C LEU A 77 -2.01 4.22 10.99
N ILE A 78 -1.60 2.97 10.78
CA ILE A 78 -0.49 2.37 11.52
C ILE A 78 0.70 2.19 10.58
N VAL A 79 0.55 1.39 9.52
CA VAL A 79 1.68 1.03 8.65
C VAL A 79 2.23 2.27 7.93
N ASN A 80 1.38 3.05 7.26
CA ASN A 80 1.81 4.24 6.54
C ASN A 80 2.44 5.27 7.47
N ARG A 81 1.85 5.53 8.65
CA ARG A 81 2.44 6.45 9.64
C ARG A 81 3.82 5.98 10.11
N ARG A 82 4.01 4.68 10.31
CA ARG A 82 5.32 4.12 10.72
C ARG A 82 6.35 4.24 9.60
N ILE A 83 5.95 4.05 8.34
CA ILE A 83 6.82 4.26 7.17
C ILE A 83 7.20 5.75 7.06
N GLU A 84 6.25 6.65 7.17
CA GLU A 84 6.46 8.10 7.08
C GLU A 84 7.39 8.61 8.20
N ALA A 85 7.17 8.16 9.44
CA ALA A 85 7.94 8.59 10.60
C ALA A 85 9.42 8.20 10.52
N VAL A 86 9.76 7.10 9.85
CA VAL A 86 11.15 6.64 9.71
C VAL A 86 11.93 7.44 8.67
N GLY A 87 11.24 8.03 7.68
CA GLY A 87 11.89 8.80 6.62
C GLY A 87 12.67 7.93 5.63
N ARG A 88 13.34 8.58 4.66
CA ARG A 88 14.14 7.89 3.62
C ARG A 88 15.64 7.96 3.98
N PRO A 89 16.39 6.86 3.79
CA PRO A 89 15.99 5.58 3.19
C PRO A 89 15.15 4.70 4.13
N ILE A 90 14.13 4.02 3.57
CA ILE A 90 13.27 3.13 4.34
C ILE A 90 14.07 1.88 4.74
N PRO A 91 14.13 1.51 6.03
CA PRO A 91 14.88 0.35 6.49
C PRO A 91 14.19 -0.94 6.10
N ARG A 92 14.95 -2.04 6.09
CA ARG A 92 14.43 -3.39 5.81
C ARG A 92 13.38 -3.87 6.81
N LEU A 93 13.38 -3.33 8.03
CA LEU A 93 12.47 -3.71 9.10
C LEU A 93 11.96 -2.45 9.82
N ILE A 94 10.64 -2.34 9.92
CA ILE A 94 9.95 -1.31 10.71
C ILE A 94 9.13 -2.02 11.79
N ARG A 95 9.34 -1.63 13.05
CA ARG A 95 8.57 -2.15 14.18
C ARG A 95 7.25 -1.36 14.27
N LEU A 96 6.13 -2.08 14.21
CA LEU A 96 4.80 -1.47 14.34
C LEU A 96 4.36 -1.26 15.79
N GLY A 97 5.02 -1.91 16.75
CA GLY A 97 4.62 -1.98 18.17
C GLY A 97 4.03 -3.34 18.53
N SER A 98 3.50 -3.46 19.75
CA SER A 98 2.76 -4.65 20.18
C SER A 98 1.31 -4.61 19.67
N LEU A 99 0.61 -5.76 19.69
CA LEU A 99 -0.82 -5.79 19.35
C LEU A 99 -1.65 -4.90 20.29
N LYS A 100 -1.23 -4.72 21.54
CA LYS A 100 -1.90 -3.82 22.50
C LYS A 100 -1.69 -2.36 22.13
N ASP A 101 -0.47 -1.97 21.75
CA ASP A 101 -0.18 -0.62 21.28
C ASP A 101 -1.03 -0.29 20.04
N ILE A 102 -1.09 -1.23 19.09
CA ILE A 102 -1.91 -1.07 17.89
C ILE A 102 -3.40 -0.96 18.25
N CYS A 103 -3.93 -1.76 19.18
CA CYS A 103 -5.30 -1.58 19.66
C CYS A 103 -5.54 -0.18 20.21
N ARG A 104 -4.63 0.32 21.07
CA ARG A 104 -4.71 1.66 21.66
C ARG A 104 -4.70 2.75 20.60
N GLU A 105 -3.78 2.68 19.63
CA GLU A 105 -3.69 3.63 18.52
C GLU A 105 -4.93 3.63 17.62
N LEU A 106 -5.62 2.49 17.50
CA LEU A 106 -6.87 2.36 16.74
C LEU A 106 -8.12 2.76 17.52
N GLY A 107 -7.99 3.10 18.81
CA GLY A 107 -9.12 3.40 19.70
C GLY A 107 -9.91 2.16 20.13
N LEU A 108 -9.26 0.99 20.17
CA LEU A 108 -9.84 -0.28 20.61
C LEU A 108 -9.41 -0.60 22.05
N ALA A 109 -10.30 -1.20 22.83
CA ALA A 109 -9.95 -1.71 24.16
C ALA A 109 -8.86 -2.79 24.07
N GLU A 110 -7.94 -2.81 25.02
CA GLU A 110 -6.84 -3.78 25.08
C GLU A 110 -7.31 -5.15 25.59
N SER A 111 -8.05 -5.87 24.75
CA SER A 111 -8.58 -7.21 25.05
C SER A 111 -7.97 -8.29 24.17
N GLY A 112 -8.04 -9.55 24.64
CA GLY A 112 -7.62 -10.71 23.86
C GLY A 112 -8.40 -10.84 22.54
N ALA A 113 -9.69 -10.54 22.55
CA ALA A 113 -10.53 -10.53 21.36
C ALA A 113 -10.06 -9.47 20.34
N ASN A 114 -9.81 -8.25 20.79
CA ASN A 114 -9.39 -7.16 19.89
C ASN A 114 -7.98 -7.40 19.33
N THR A 115 -7.05 -7.88 20.16
CA THR A 115 -5.69 -8.23 19.68
C THR A 115 -5.71 -9.39 18.68
N ALA A 116 -6.61 -10.37 18.83
CA ALA A 116 -6.80 -11.44 17.85
C ALA A 116 -7.36 -10.91 16.53
N VAL A 117 -8.33 -9.99 16.58
CA VAL A 117 -8.91 -9.35 15.39
C VAL A 117 -7.89 -8.47 14.66
N VAL A 118 -7.08 -7.68 15.39
CA VAL A 118 -5.96 -6.91 14.83
C VAL A 118 -4.92 -7.82 14.18
N LYS A 119 -4.51 -8.89 14.86
CA LYS A 119 -3.57 -9.88 14.32
C LYS A 119 -4.10 -10.49 13.02
N ARG A 120 -5.38 -10.84 12.98
CA ARG A 120 -6.02 -11.37 11.77
C ARG A 120 -5.99 -10.34 10.64
N ALA A 121 -6.30 -9.08 10.90
CA ALA A 121 -6.28 -8.04 9.89
C ALA A 121 -4.86 -7.76 9.34
N LEU A 122 -3.83 -7.81 10.18
CA LEU A 122 -2.42 -7.78 9.73
C LEU A 122 -2.12 -8.94 8.78
N LEU A 123 -2.58 -10.15 9.11
CA LEU A 123 -2.40 -11.34 8.26
C LEU A 123 -3.19 -11.25 6.95
N GLN A 124 -4.35 -10.61 6.94
CA GLN A 124 -5.12 -10.35 5.72
C GLN A 124 -4.32 -9.47 4.76
N ASN A 125 -3.74 -8.37 5.24
CA ASN A 125 -2.91 -7.49 4.40
C ASN A 125 -1.65 -8.22 3.91
N ALA A 126 -0.93 -8.89 4.82
CA ALA A 126 0.31 -9.59 4.48
C ALA A 126 0.12 -10.80 3.55
N SER A 127 -1.09 -11.37 3.49
CA SER A 127 -1.40 -12.58 2.72
C SER A 127 -2.34 -12.32 1.55
N ALA A 128 -2.50 -11.06 1.14
CA ALA A 128 -3.18 -10.70 -0.09
C ALA A 128 -2.16 -10.48 -1.20
N PHE A 129 -2.50 -10.92 -2.41
CA PHE A 129 -1.62 -10.87 -3.56
C PHE A 129 -2.27 -10.04 -4.66
N ILE A 130 -1.50 -9.09 -5.19
CA ILE A 130 -1.94 -8.19 -6.24
C ILE A 130 -1.33 -8.67 -7.55
N THR A 131 -2.20 -9.00 -8.51
CA THR A 131 -1.82 -9.21 -9.90
C THR A 131 -2.09 -7.90 -10.65
N ALA A 132 -1.06 -7.31 -11.24
CA ALA A 132 -1.18 -6.06 -11.98
C ALA A 132 -0.49 -6.15 -13.35
N LYS A 133 -1.22 -5.81 -14.40
CA LYS A 133 -0.71 -5.56 -15.74
C LYS A 133 -1.23 -4.19 -16.18
N ILE A 134 -0.33 -3.22 -16.23
CA ILE A 134 -0.66 -1.83 -16.55
C ILE A 134 0.17 -1.42 -17.76
N ARG A 135 -0.50 -1.09 -18.86
CA ARG A 135 0.16 -0.48 -20.01
C ARG A 135 0.03 1.03 -19.91
N TYR A 136 1.15 1.72 -19.84
CA TYR A 136 1.21 3.18 -19.90
C TYR A 136 1.97 3.61 -21.15
N LYS A 137 1.59 4.76 -21.74
CA LYS A 137 2.40 5.46 -22.72
C LYS A 137 3.22 6.50 -21.96
N SER A 138 4.55 6.39 -21.98
CA SER A 138 5.41 7.48 -21.52
C SER A 138 5.31 8.62 -22.53
N ALA A 139 4.96 9.82 -22.06
CA ALA A 139 4.99 11.05 -22.84
C ALA A 139 6.43 11.45 -23.17
#